data_AF-A0A9X7JVW1-F1
#
_entry.id   AF-A0A9X7JVW1-F1
#
_cell.length_a   1.000
_cell.length_b   1.000
_cell.length_c   1.000
_cell.angle_alpha   90.00
_cell.angle_beta   90.00
_cell.angle_gamma   90.00
#
_symmetry.space_group_name_H-M   'P 1'
#
loop_
_entity.id
_entity.type
_entity.pdbx_description
1 polymer ?
#
loop_
_entity_poly.entity_id
_entity_poly.type
_entity_poly.pdbx_seq_one_letter_code
_entity_poly.pdbx_strand_id
1 'polypeptide(L)'
;GRFSYPRILKGMEAELRVGATFRSKLVEEQGAIRNQMIRWLDRYFPEFSQVFPSFGKMALAVLEYTPFPSDLAGKELEEVLALYRQSEGLQSPQKPKA
;
A
#
# COMPACT_ATOMS: atom_id res chain seq x y z
N GLY A 1 49.10 3.81 12.53
CA GLY A 1 47.85 4.11 11.80
C GLY A 1 47.39 2.87 11.06
N ARG A 2 46.09 2.59 11.04
CA ARG A 2 45.55 1.47 10.26
C ARG A 2 45.28 1.95 8.83
N PHE A 3 46.18 1.60 7.92
CA PHE A 3 45.97 1.83 6.49
C PHE A 3 45.19 0.64 5.91
N SER A 4 44.02 0.89 5.35
CA SER A 4 43.26 -0.11 4.59
C SER A 4 43.18 0.32 3.13
N TYR A 5 43.41 -0.62 2.22
CA TYR A 5 43.24 -0.36 0.79
C TYR A 5 41.75 -0.34 0.43
N PRO A 6 41.29 0.62 -0.39
CA PRO A 6 39.89 0.67 -0.81
C PRO A 6 39.58 -0.53 -1.71
N ARG A 7 38.58 -1.33 -1.31
CA ARG A 7 38.09 -2.44 -2.14
C ARG A 7 37.24 -1.87 -3.28
N ILE A 8 37.82 -1.81 -4.47
CA ILE A 8 37.11 -1.49 -5.71
C ILE A 8 36.40 -2.75 -6.18
N LEU A 9 35.07 -2.78 -6.09
CA LEU A 9 34.28 -3.87 -6.65
C LEU A 9 34.33 -3.79 -8.18
N LYS A 10 34.43 -4.94 -8.84
CA LYS A 10 34.43 -5.07 -10.30
C LYS A 10 33.49 -6.19 -10.74
N GLY A 11 32.95 -6.07 -11.94
CA GLY A 11 32.05 -7.07 -12.53
C GLY A 11 30.83 -7.34 -11.64
N MET A 12 30.53 -8.62 -11.43
CA MET A 12 29.36 -9.10 -10.70
C MET A 12 29.19 -8.48 -9.30
N GLU A 13 30.26 -8.30 -8.54
CA GLU A 13 30.15 -7.70 -7.19
C GLU A 13 29.67 -6.24 -7.24
N ALA A 14 30.10 -5.49 -8.26
CA ALA A 14 29.66 -4.10 -8.45
C ALA A 14 28.17 -4.05 -8.85
N GLU A 15 27.74 -4.94 -9.73
CA GLU A 15 26.33 -5.06 -10.14
C GLU A 15 25.42 -5.42 -8.96
N LEU A 16 25.84 -6.37 -8.11
CA LEU A 16 25.11 -6.73 -6.89
C LEU A 16 24.99 -5.55 -5.93
N ARG A 17 26.06 -4.75 -5.77
CA ARG A 17 26.00 -3.52 -4.96
C ARG A 17 24.99 -2.53 -5.54
N VAL A 18 25.02 -2.29 -6.84
CA VAL A 18 24.07 -1.38 -7.51
C VAL A 18 22.64 -1.88 -7.32
N GLY A 19 22.38 -3.17 -7.54
CA GLY A 19 21.07 -3.79 -7.35
C GLY A 19 20.56 -3.67 -5.90
N ALA A 20 21.42 -3.91 -4.91
CA ALA A 20 21.06 -3.73 -3.50
C ALA A 20 20.72 -2.27 -3.18
N THR A 21 21.52 -1.32 -3.69
CA THR A 21 21.28 0.11 -3.50
C THR A 21 19.96 0.55 -4.16
N PHE A 22 19.67 0.01 -5.35
CA PHE A 22 18.43 0.27 -6.07
C PHE A 22 17.21 -0.27 -5.31
N ARG A 23 17.29 -1.49 -4.78
CA ARG A 23 16.24 -2.06 -3.93
C ARG A 23 15.97 -1.19 -2.71
N SER A 24 17.01 -0.70 -2.02
CA SER A 24 16.85 0.18 -0.86
C SER A 24 16.08 1.46 -1.22
N LYS A 25 16.44 2.10 -2.34
CA LYS A 25 15.71 3.29 -2.84
C LYS A 25 14.23 3.00 -3.10
N LEU A 26 13.92 1.89 -3.76
CA LEU A 26 12.53 1.50 -4.02
C LEU A 26 11.73 1.26 -2.73
N VAL A 27 12.35 0.68 -1.70
CA VAL A 27 11.70 0.47 -0.39
C VAL A 27 11.43 1.81 0.30
N GLU A 28 12.38 2.74 0.25
CA GLU A 28 12.21 4.10 0.79
C GLU A 28 11.08 4.86 0.07
N GLU A 29 11.06 4.83 -1.26
CA GLU A 29 10.02 5.45 -2.08
C GLU A 29 8.64 4.85 -1.80
N GLN A 30 8.55 3.52 -1.71
CA GLN A 30 7.30 2.84 -1.34
C GLN A 30 6.82 3.27 0.05
N GLY A 31 7.74 3.40 1.02
CA GLY A 31 7.43 3.89 2.36
C GLY A 31 6.92 5.34 2.36
N ALA A 32 7.57 6.20 1.57
CA ALA A 32 7.16 7.61 1.44
C ALA A 32 5.75 7.75 0.86
N ILE A 33 5.43 7.01 -0.22
CA ILE A 33 4.09 6.99 -0.82
C ILE A 33 3.05 6.49 0.19
N ARG A 34 3.35 5.40 0.91
CA ARG A 34 2.45 4.87 1.93
C ARG A 34 2.15 5.91 3.03
N ASN A 35 3.17 6.60 3.52
CA ASN A 35 3.01 7.63 4.55
C ASN A 35 2.21 8.82 4.03
N GLN A 36 2.37 9.18 2.76
CA GLN A 36 1.58 10.23 2.13
C GLN A 36 0.10 9.85 2.05
N MET A 37 -0.22 8.61 1.67
CA MET A 37 -1.59 8.09 1.67
C MET A 37 -2.20 8.10 3.08
N ILE A 38 -1.48 7.64 4.10
CA ILE A 38 -1.95 7.66 5.49
C ILE A 38 -2.28 9.10 5.91
N ARG A 39 -1.40 10.07 5.65
CA ARG A 39 -1.65 11.48 5.99
C ARG A 39 -2.88 12.07 5.30
N TRP A 40 -3.18 11.65 4.08
CA TRP A 40 -4.40 12.06 3.40
C TRP A 40 -5.63 11.43 4.04
N LEU A 41 -5.55 10.14 4.38
CA LEU A 41 -6.64 9.43 5.03
C LEU A 41 -6.93 9.98 6.42
N ASP A 42 -5.92 10.26 7.24
CA ASP A 42 -6.12 10.89 8.55
C ASP A 42 -6.83 12.24 8.45
N ARG A 43 -6.70 12.96 7.32
CA ARG A 43 -7.34 14.26 7.10
C ARG A 43 -8.79 14.16 6.59
N TYR A 44 -9.08 13.18 5.76
CA TYR A 44 -10.35 13.12 5.01
C TYR A 44 -11.21 11.90 5.34
N PHE A 45 -10.61 10.83 5.86
CA PHE A 45 -11.27 9.56 6.21
C PHE A 45 -10.53 8.85 7.37
N PRO A 46 -10.54 9.42 8.59
CA PRO A 46 -9.73 8.94 9.71
C PRO A 46 -10.14 7.53 10.21
N GLU A 47 -11.37 7.09 9.96
CA GLU A 47 -11.86 5.76 10.32
C GLU A 47 -11.32 4.67 9.39
N PHE A 48 -10.75 5.02 8.24
CA PHE A 48 -10.31 4.08 7.22
C PHE A 48 -9.25 3.09 7.75
N SER A 49 -8.27 3.60 8.51
CA SER A 49 -7.17 2.79 9.05
C SER A 49 -7.61 1.79 10.12
N GLN A 50 -8.77 2.02 10.75
CA GLN A 50 -9.35 1.11 11.73
C GLN A 50 -9.99 -0.12 11.07
N VAL A 51 -10.57 0.08 9.87
CA VAL A 51 -11.21 -0.98 9.08
C VAL A 51 -10.19 -1.74 8.23
N PHE A 52 -9.21 -1.02 7.68
CA PHE A 52 -8.17 -1.55 6.80
C PHE A 52 -6.77 -1.34 7.40
N PRO A 53 -6.22 -2.33 8.13
CA PRO A 53 -4.88 -2.25 8.71
C PRO A 53 -3.74 -2.16 7.68
N SER A 54 -4.01 -2.53 6.43
CA SER A 54 -3.02 -2.49 5.34
C SER A 54 -3.68 -2.13 4.01
N PHE A 55 -2.89 -1.55 3.08
CA PHE A 55 -3.31 -1.24 1.70
C PHE A 55 -3.36 -2.51 0.84
N GLY A 56 -4.20 -3.47 1.25
CA GLY A 56 -4.52 -4.64 0.44
C GLY A 56 -5.47 -4.32 -0.70
N LYS A 57 -5.83 -5.33 -1.51
CA LYS A 57 -6.71 -5.15 -2.68
C LYS A 57 -8.03 -4.45 -2.35
N MET A 58 -8.67 -4.82 -1.24
CA MET A 58 -9.96 -4.25 -0.86
C MET A 58 -9.83 -2.81 -0.38
N ALA A 59 -8.76 -2.49 0.35
CA ALA A 59 -8.48 -1.11 0.75
C ALA A 59 -8.26 -0.22 -0.47
N LEU A 60 -7.50 -0.70 -1.47
CA LEU A 60 -7.29 0.03 -2.72
C LEU A 60 -8.58 0.21 -3.51
N ALA A 61 -9.43 -0.83 -3.61
CA ALA A 61 -10.73 -0.73 -4.26
C ALA A 61 -11.65 0.31 -3.60
N VAL A 62 -11.67 0.34 -2.26
CA VAL A 62 -12.45 1.35 -1.51
C VAL A 62 -11.93 2.76 -1.82
N LEU A 63 -10.60 2.95 -1.86
CA LEU A 63 -10.01 4.25 -2.22
C LEU A 63 -10.22 4.64 -3.69
N GLU A 64 -10.41 3.66 -4.58
CA GLU A 64 -10.68 3.90 -5.99
C GLU A 64 -12.13 4.31 -6.26
N TYR A 65 -13.11 3.65 -5.61
CA TYR A 65 -14.53 3.89 -5.87
C TYR A 65 -15.22 4.82 -4.86
N THR A 66 -14.73 4.89 -3.62
CA THR A 66 -15.32 5.67 -2.53
C THR A 66 -14.23 6.25 -1.62
N PRO A 67 -13.45 7.22 -2.11
CA PRO A 67 -12.34 7.80 -1.36
C PRO A 67 -12.80 8.61 -0.13
N PHE A 68 -14.04 9.11 -0.10
CA PHE A 68 -14.55 9.92 1.01
C PHE A 68 -15.66 9.22 1.81
N PRO A 69 -15.78 9.51 3.12
CA PRO A 69 -16.87 8.97 3.95
C PRO A 69 -18.26 9.31 3.42
N SER A 70 -18.40 10.48 2.79
CA SER A 70 -19.66 10.93 2.17
C SER A 70 -20.11 10.04 1.02
N ASP A 71 -19.19 9.38 0.31
CA ASP A 71 -19.54 8.50 -0.83
C ASP A 71 -20.18 7.19 -0.36
N LEU A 72 -20.00 6.86 0.93
CA LEU A 72 -20.63 5.75 1.64
C LEU A 72 -21.91 6.17 2.35
N ALA A 73 -22.06 7.46 2.65
CA ALA A 73 -23.21 7.98 3.38
C ALA A 73 -24.49 7.86 2.52
N GLY A 74 -25.37 6.93 2.89
CA GLY A 74 -26.65 6.70 2.22
C GLY A 74 -26.66 5.61 1.16
N LYS A 75 -25.57 4.84 1.01
CA LYS A 75 -25.56 3.62 0.20
C LYS A 75 -25.84 2.39 1.04
N GLU A 76 -26.58 1.45 0.46
CA GLU A 76 -26.79 0.14 1.09
C GLU A 76 -25.56 -0.74 0.97
N LEU A 77 -25.35 -1.63 1.94
CA LEU A 77 -24.17 -2.49 2.00
C LEU A 77 -24.02 -3.36 0.73
N GLU A 78 -25.13 -3.82 0.17
CA GLU A 78 -25.13 -4.61 -1.07
C GLU A 78 -24.63 -3.84 -2.29
N GLU A 79 -24.98 -2.56 -2.40
CA GLU A 79 -24.55 -1.69 -3.50
C GLU A 79 -23.05 -1.42 -3.41
N VAL A 80 -22.55 -1.14 -2.21
CA VAL A 80 -21.12 -0.92 -1.95
C VAL A 80 -20.30 -2.18 -2.26
N LEU A 81 -20.78 -3.34 -1.85
CA LEU A 81 -20.11 -4.62 -2.15
C LEU A 81 -20.12 -4.95 -3.65
N ALA A 82 -21.19 -4.60 -4.37
CA ALA A 82 -21.27 -4.80 -5.81
C ALA A 82 -20.24 -3.92 -6.55
N LEU A 83 -20.07 -2.66 -6.12
CA LEU A 83 -19.07 -1.74 -6.67
C LEU A 83 -17.65 -2.28 -6.50
N TYR A 84 -17.30 -2.76 -5.31
CA TYR A 84 -15.94 -3.25 -5.08
C TYR A 84 -15.64 -4.57 -5.79
N ARG A 85 -16.62 -5.46 -5.98
CA ARG A 85 -16.44 -6.70 -6.78
C ARG A 85 -16.06 -6.42 -8.23
N GLN A 86 -16.34 -5.22 -8.74
CA GLN A 86 -16.01 -4.84 -10.11
C GLN A 86 -14.51 -4.52 -10.27
N SER A 87 -13.80 -4.15 -9.20
CA SER A 87 -12.32 -4.15 -9.23
C SER A 87 -11.78 -5.57 -9.23
N GLU A 88 -10.77 -5.79 -10.06
CA GLU A 88 -10.25 -7.12 -10.36
C GLU A 88 -9.84 -7.92 -9.11
N GLY A 89 -10.53 -9.05 -8.88
CA GLY A 89 -10.04 -10.15 -8.06
C GLY A 89 -10.43 -10.16 -6.57
N LEU A 90 -11.48 -9.45 -6.15
CA LEU A 90 -11.97 -9.51 -4.76
C LEU A 90 -12.94 -10.69 -4.54
N GLN A 91 -12.47 -11.76 -3.90
CA GLN A 91 -13.37 -12.72 -3.24
C GLN A 91 -13.76 -12.17 -1.86
N SER A 92 -15.08 -12.08 -1.62
CA SER A 92 -15.66 -11.58 -0.38
C SER A 92 -15.14 -12.35 0.85
N PRO A 93 -14.89 -11.70 2.01
CA PRO A 93 -14.79 -12.41 3.27
C PRO A 93 -16.11 -13.16 3.50
N GLN A 94 -16.03 -14.47 3.79
CA GLN A 94 -17.21 -15.31 4.03
C GLN A 94 -18.01 -14.72 5.20
N LYS A 95 -19.34 -14.68 5.07
CA LYS A 95 -20.24 -14.26 6.17
C LYS A 95 -19.90 -15.10 7.42
N PRO A 96 -19.79 -14.49 8.62
CA PRO A 96 -19.66 -15.28 9.84
C PRO A 96 -20.88 -16.19 9.95
N LYS A 97 -20.65 -17.48 10.21
CA LYS A 97 -21.74 -18.43 10.48
C LYS A 97 -22.44 -17.98 11.76
N ALA A 98 -23.74 -17.73 11.65
CA ALA A 98 -24.65 -17.60 12.78
C ALA A 98 -24.69 -18.91 13.58
#